data_AF-A0A1Y1JPA2-F1
#
_entry.id   AF-A0A1Y1JPA2-F1
#
_cell.length_a   1.000
_cell.length_b   1.000
_cell.length_c   1.000
_cell.angle_alpha   90.00
_cell.angle_beta   90.00
_cell.angle_gamma   90.00
#
_symmetry.space_group_name_H-M   'P 1'
#
loop_
_entity.id
_entity.type
_entity.pdbx_description
1 polymer ?
#
loop_
_entity_poly.entity_id
_entity_poly.type
_entity_poly.pdbx_seq_one_letter_code
_entity_poly.pdbx_strand_id
1 'polypeptide(L)'
;MIHEINESIYGFVNSLFPECKEAIEENRAHELTNYWDAHCQKINDFSEVVKSDVKNTICPQVMLYLYKIYSVQENPLKEVGFKYIYYWLYKDHLKEGKKSSDIKTLYEELLKVYNDFSKNVSNIDFYQKNKSDDELENLKDIYDLNIKLQSIQNTSYCNINNRCDCAEQCAKIYNRLKSACISHYDHNLHNVLDKYRNKFIDLELNSTCDNILHLILPLSQDNKQMIISSKSSIVFPRTIPIFVMLILSFFLFLVYKFSPYGLWMKHKIKSIKKKGNNDDEISKIMEFSEIYNDLSMNSNYNLSF
;
A
#
# COMPACT_ATOMS: atom_id res chain seq x y z
N MET A 1 -11.76 5.97 26.53
CA MET A 1 -10.46 5.48 26.02
C MET A 1 -10.77 4.70 24.76
N ILE A 2 -10.73 5.39 23.62
CA ILE A 2 -11.10 4.80 22.32
C ILE A 2 -9.89 3.99 21.87
N HIS A 3 -10.06 2.67 21.77
CA HIS A 3 -9.04 1.79 21.20
C HIS A 3 -8.85 2.18 19.73
N GLU A 4 -7.61 2.51 19.37
CA GLU A 4 -7.14 2.72 18.01
C GLU A 4 -7.42 1.46 17.18
N ILE A 5 -8.58 1.42 16.51
CA ILE A 5 -8.86 0.43 15.46
C ILE A 5 -8.01 0.89 14.28
N ASN A 6 -6.81 0.31 14.19
CA ASN A 6 -5.97 0.44 13.02
C ASN A 6 -6.80 0.01 11.80
N GLU A 7 -7.13 0.96 10.91
CA GLU A 7 -8.11 0.89 9.79
C GLU A 7 -7.70 -0.06 8.65
N SER A 8 -7.02 -1.16 8.97
CA SER A 8 -6.67 -2.20 8.01
C SER A 8 -7.81 -3.20 7.87
N ILE A 9 -7.94 -3.80 6.68
CA ILE A 9 -8.93 -4.86 6.46
C ILE A 9 -8.80 -6.00 7.48
N TYR A 10 -7.58 -6.36 7.86
CA TYR A 10 -7.32 -7.44 8.82
C TYR A 10 -7.84 -7.12 10.23
N GLY A 11 -7.91 -5.83 10.61
CA GLY A 11 -8.53 -5.41 11.86
C GLY A 11 -10.04 -5.72 11.88
N PHE A 12 -10.71 -5.43 10.76
CA PHE A 12 -12.14 -5.66 10.60
C PHE A 12 -12.55 -7.15 10.53
N VAL A 13 -11.67 -8.01 10.02
CA VAL A 13 -11.91 -9.47 9.99
C VAL A 13 -12.19 -10.03 11.39
N ASN A 14 -11.56 -9.45 12.42
CA ASN A 14 -11.70 -9.99 13.77
C ASN A 14 -12.97 -9.52 14.48
N SER A 15 -13.43 -8.30 14.20
CA SER A 15 -14.57 -7.70 14.87
C SER A 15 -15.87 -7.85 14.10
N LEU A 16 -15.90 -7.47 12.81
CA LEU A 16 -17.15 -7.29 12.07
C LEU A 16 -17.50 -8.46 11.14
N PHE A 17 -16.53 -9.28 10.72
CA PHE A 17 -16.84 -10.45 9.87
C PHE A 17 -17.72 -11.51 10.56
N PRO A 18 -17.59 -11.78 11.86
CA PRO A 18 -18.53 -12.67 12.56
C PRO A 18 -19.98 -12.16 12.49
N GLU A 19 -20.19 -10.86 12.69
CA GLU A 19 -21.51 -10.21 12.61
C GLU A 19 -22.05 -10.23 11.17
N CYS A 20 -21.20 -9.99 10.18
CA CYS A 20 -21.57 -10.16 8.77
C CYS A 20 -21.95 -11.61 8.44
N LYS A 21 -21.25 -12.58 9.03
CA LYS A 21 -21.56 -14.01 8.85
C LYS A 21 -22.95 -14.32 9.39
N GLU A 22 -23.24 -13.94 10.62
CA GLU A 22 -24.55 -14.13 11.21
C GLU A 22 -25.64 -13.49 10.35
N ALA A 23 -25.43 -12.23 9.93
CA ALA A 23 -26.36 -11.51 9.08
C ALA A 23 -26.61 -12.18 7.73
N ILE A 24 -25.60 -12.75 7.06
CA ILE A 24 -25.80 -13.45 5.78
C ILE A 24 -26.45 -14.82 5.97
N GLU A 25 -26.20 -15.49 7.10
CA GLU A 25 -26.76 -16.82 7.40
C GLU A 25 -28.24 -16.78 7.81
N GLU A 26 -28.65 -15.75 8.57
CA GLU A 26 -30.06 -15.50 8.90
C GLU A 26 -30.93 -15.35 7.63
N ASN A 27 -30.38 -14.78 6.57
CA ASN A 27 -31.08 -14.52 5.32
C ASN A 27 -31.29 -15.77 4.44
N ARG A 28 -30.95 -16.97 4.92
CA ARG A 28 -31.32 -18.24 4.28
C ARG A 28 -32.79 -18.62 4.51
N ALA A 29 -33.49 -17.98 5.45
CA ALA A 29 -34.89 -18.25 5.74
C ALA A 29 -35.80 -17.66 4.65
N HIS A 30 -36.55 -18.56 4.00
CA HIS A 30 -37.26 -18.45 2.71
C HIS A 30 -38.29 -17.32 2.50
N GLU A 31 -38.48 -16.38 3.43
CA GLU A 31 -39.67 -15.51 3.41
C GLU A 31 -39.50 -14.18 2.65
N LEU A 32 -38.31 -13.85 2.15
CA LEU A 32 -38.04 -12.56 1.46
C LEU A 32 -37.44 -12.69 0.05
N THR A 33 -37.26 -13.90 -0.48
CA THR A 33 -36.51 -14.15 -1.73
C THR A 33 -37.21 -13.67 -3.01
N ASN A 34 -38.54 -13.56 -2.99
CA ASN A 34 -39.34 -13.30 -4.21
C ASN A 34 -39.06 -11.96 -4.91
N TYR A 35 -38.56 -10.93 -4.21
CA TYR A 35 -38.34 -9.60 -4.83
C TYR A 35 -37.12 -9.60 -5.76
N TRP A 36 -36.08 -10.34 -5.40
CA TRP A 36 -34.79 -10.31 -6.08
C TRP A 36 -34.68 -11.34 -7.20
N ASP A 37 -35.55 -12.36 -7.21
CA ASP A 37 -35.50 -13.45 -8.17
C ASP A 37 -35.42 -12.96 -9.63
N ALA A 38 -36.31 -12.05 -10.03
CA ALA A 38 -36.33 -11.54 -11.41
C ALA A 38 -35.03 -10.81 -11.81
N HIS A 39 -34.34 -10.19 -10.86
CA HIS A 39 -33.04 -9.57 -11.09
C HIS A 39 -31.91 -10.61 -11.09
N CYS A 40 -31.94 -11.55 -10.15
CA CYS A 40 -30.96 -12.62 -10.03
C CYS A 40 -30.97 -13.59 -11.22
N GLN A 41 -32.13 -13.83 -11.86
CA GLN A 41 -32.21 -14.67 -13.05
C GLN A 41 -31.39 -14.15 -14.25
N LYS A 42 -31.08 -12.84 -14.26
CA LYS A 42 -30.29 -12.18 -15.30
C LYS A 42 -28.78 -12.37 -15.16
N ILE A 43 -28.31 -12.88 -14.03
CA ILE A 43 -26.90 -13.21 -13.79
C ILE A 43 -26.48 -14.35 -14.74
N ASN A 44 -25.22 -14.36 -15.15
CA ASN A 44 -24.67 -15.46 -15.95
C ASN A 44 -24.61 -16.76 -15.14
N ASP A 45 -24.44 -17.88 -15.84
CA ASP A 45 -24.19 -19.15 -15.15
C ASP A 45 -22.72 -19.21 -14.68
N PHE A 46 -22.52 -19.53 -13.40
CA PHE A 46 -21.21 -19.75 -12.78
C PHE A 46 -21.09 -21.16 -12.20
N SER A 47 -21.93 -22.09 -12.64
CA SER A 47 -21.93 -23.49 -12.18
C SER A 47 -20.57 -24.17 -12.31
N GLU A 48 -19.70 -23.76 -13.24
CA GLU A 48 -18.34 -24.28 -13.37
C GLU A 48 -17.37 -23.78 -12.29
N VAL A 49 -17.67 -22.64 -11.66
CA VAL A 49 -16.79 -21.93 -10.72
C VAL A 49 -17.26 -22.07 -9.28
N VAL A 50 -18.56 -22.03 -9.03
CA VAL A 50 -19.13 -22.06 -7.69
C VAL A 50 -19.90 -23.35 -7.40
N LYS A 51 -19.93 -23.73 -6.13
CA LYS A 51 -20.55 -24.96 -5.63
C LYS A 51 -22.09 -24.87 -5.54
N SER A 52 -22.63 -23.66 -5.40
CA SER A 52 -24.06 -23.43 -5.14
C SER A 52 -24.71 -22.68 -6.30
N ASP A 53 -26.04 -22.83 -6.41
CA ASP A 53 -26.82 -22.13 -7.42
C ASP A 53 -26.73 -20.61 -7.22
N VAL A 54 -26.17 -19.92 -8.22
CA VAL A 54 -26.02 -18.48 -8.14
C VAL A 54 -27.36 -17.77 -8.19
N LYS A 55 -28.24 -18.18 -9.11
CA LYS A 55 -29.48 -17.47 -9.42
C LYS A 55 -30.49 -17.63 -8.31
N ASN A 56 -30.61 -18.85 -7.78
CA ASN A 56 -31.67 -19.21 -6.84
C ASN A 56 -31.20 -19.27 -5.38
N THR A 57 -29.90 -19.16 -5.09
CA THR A 57 -29.38 -19.24 -3.71
C THR A 57 -28.46 -18.07 -3.39
N ILE A 58 -27.31 -17.96 -4.06
CA ILE A 58 -26.29 -16.96 -3.70
C ILE A 58 -26.81 -15.53 -3.91
N CYS A 59 -27.38 -15.24 -5.08
CA CYS A 59 -27.80 -13.88 -5.41
C CYS A 59 -28.90 -13.36 -4.49
N PRO A 60 -30.03 -14.06 -4.28
CA PRO A 60 -31.07 -13.58 -3.36
C PRO A 60 -30.54 -13.37 -1.94
N GLN A 61 -29.68 -14.27 -1.45
CA GLN A 61 -29.09 -14.17 -0.11
C GLN A 61 -28.18 -12.92 0.02
N VAL A 62 -27.34 -12.66 -0.99
CA VAL A 62 -26.49 -11.46 -1.04
C VAL A 62 -27.33 -10.19 -1.12
N MET A 63 -28.39 -10.18 -1.93
CA MET A 63 -29.26 -9.00 -2.06
C MET A 63 -29.98 -8.66 -0.75
N LEU A 64 -30.52 -9.66 -0.05
CA LEU A 64 -31.16 -9.48 1.26
C LEU A 64 -30.16 -8.97 2.30
N TYR A 65 -28.97 -9.55 2.33
CA TYR A 65 -27.89 -9.12 3.21
C TYR A 65 -27.50 -7.66 2.97
N LEU A 66 -27.27 -7.28 1.72
CA LEU A 66 -26.92 -5.91 1.37
C LEU A 66 -28.06 -4.94 1.69
N TYR A 67 -29.30 -5.30 1.37
CA TYR A 67 -30.46 -4.48 1.70
C TYR A 67 -30.55 -4.22 3.21
N LYS A 68 -30.43 -5.26 4.05
CA LYS A 68 -30.47 -5.15 5.52
C LYS A 68 -29.34 -4.26 6.07
N ILE A 69 -28.13 -4.39 5.53
CA ILE A 69 -26.99 -3.58 6.00
C ILE A 69 -27.11 -2.12 5.58
N TYR A 70 -27.50 -1.88 4.32
CA TYR A 70 -27.43 -0.55 3.74
C TYR A 70 -28.73 0.26 3.84
N SER A 71 -29.87 -0.36 4.19
CA SER A 71 -31.14 0.35 4.44
C SER A 71 -31.13 1.13 5.76
N VAL A 72 -30.34 0.72 6.74
CA VAL A 72 -30.23 1.35 8.07
C VAL A 72 -29.19 2.47 8.02
N GLN A 73 -29.50 3.68 8.52
CA GLN A 73 -28.61 4.85 8.39
C GLN A 73 -27.23 4.63 9.07
N GLU A 74 -27.23 4.22 10.33
CA GLU A 74 -26.02 4.02 11.16
C GLU A 74 -25.80 2.53 11.42
N ASN A 75 -25.27 1.81 10.42
CA ASN A 75 -24.92 0.40 10.58
C ASN A 75 -23.40 0.23 10.42
N PRO A 76 -22.66 -0.22 11.45
CA PRO A 76 -21.20 -0.40 11.39
C PRO A 76 -20.78 -1.41 10.32
N LEU A 77 -21.64 -2.37 9.97
CA LEU A 77 -21.35 -3.36 8.94
C LEU A 77 -21.23 -2.74 7.54
N LYS A 78 -21.69 -1.49 7.32
CA LYS A 78 -21.52 -0.80 6.03
C LYS A 78 -20.07 -0.65 5.59
N GLU A 79 -19.13 -0.57 6.54
CA GLU A 79 -17.70 -0.40 6.25
C GLU A 79 -17.05 -1.68 5.67
N VAL A 80 -17.68 -2.83 5.91
CA VAL A 80 -17.14 -4.15 5.61
C VAL A 80 -18.08 -5.02 4.78
N GLY A 81 -19.34 -4.64 4.62
CA GLY A 81 -20.39 -5.48 4.08
C GLY A 81 -20.04 -6.07 2.71
N PHE A 82 -19.57 -5.21 1.80
CA PHE A 82 -19.07 -5.60 0.48
C PHE A 82 -17.79 -6.45 0.52
N LYS A 83 -16.85 -6.10 1.40
CA LYS A 83 -15.60 -6.87 1.59
C LYS A 83 -15.90 -8.28 2.07
N TYR A 84 -16.87 -8.40 2.98
CA TYR A 84 -17.31 -9.67 3.53
C TYR A 84 -17.97 -10.56 2.47
N ILE A 85 -18.81 -10.00 1.57
CA ILE A 85 -19.39 -10.80 0.47
C ILE A 85 -18.30 -11.41 -0.40
N TYR A 86 -17.31 -10.62 -0.82
CA TYR A 86 -16.23 -11.13 -1.65
C TYR A 86 -15.46 -12.25 -0.95
N TYR A 87 -15.17 -12.06 0.34
CA TYR A 87 -14.57 -13.08 1.19
C TYR A 87 -15.43 -14.36 1.30
N TRP A 88 -16.73 -14.21 1.56
CA TRP A 88 -17.67 -15.30 1.73
C TRP A 88 -17.83 -16.13 0.45
N LEU A 89 -17.93 -15.48 -0.70
CA LEU A 89 -17.95 -16.14 -2.00
C LEU A 89 -16.66 -16.95 -2.24
N TYR A 90 -15.50 -16.34 -1.97
CA TYR A 90 -14.20 -16.98 -2.13
C TYR A 90 -14.05 -18.20 -1.22
N LYS A 91 -14.44 -18.09 0.05
CA LYS A 91 -14.24 -19.14 1.06
C LYS A 91 -15.25 -20.27 0.94
N ASP A 92 -16.53 -19.93 0.87
CA ASP A 92 -17.61 -20.90 1.08
C ASP A 92 -18.17 -21.43 -0.25
N HIS A 93 -18.14 -20.62 -1.32
CA HIS A 93 -18.78 -20.98 -2.59
C HIS A 93 -17.81 -21.33 -3.73
N LEU A 94 -16.56 -20.85 -3.71
CA LEU A 94 -15.58 -21.20 -4.74
C LEU A 94 -15.30 -22.70 -4.75
N LYS A 95 -15.30 -23.31 -5.95
CA LYS A 95 -14.91 -24.71 -6.14
C LYS A 95 -13.41 -24.88 -5.92
N GLU A 96 -13.05 -26.06 -5.41
CA GLU A 96 -11.65 -26.42 -5.23
C GLU A 96 -10.91 -26.41 -6.58
N GLY A 97 -9.67 -25.89 -6.58
CA GLY A 97 -8.85 -25.75 -7.79
C GLY A 97 -9.20 -24.57 -8.70
N LYS A 98 -10.19 -23.73 -8.34
CA LYS A 98 -10.51 -22.48 -9.05
C LYS A 98 -9.75 -21.30 -8.47
N LYS A 99 -9.56 -20.25 -9.29
CA LYS A 99 -8.79 -19.06 -8.92
C LYS A 99 -9.70 -17.99 -8.33
N SER A 100 -9.14 -17.06 -7.54
CA SER A 100 -9.95 -15.95 -7.02
C SER A 100 -10.44 -15.03 -8.15
N SER A 101 -9.72 -14.95 -9.27
CA SER A 101 -10.18 -14.24 -10.46
C SER A 101 -11.55 -14.71 -10.93
N ASP A 102 -11.86 -16.00 -10.75
CA ASP A 102 -13.12 -16.60 -11.20
C ASP A 102 -14.30 -16.12 -10.33
N ILE A 103 -14.06 -15.85 -9.03
CA ILE A 103 -15.08 -15.28 -8.13
C ILE A 103 -15.27 -13.79 -8.30
N LYS A 104 -14.25 -13.08 -8.81
CA LYS A 104 -14.32 -11.63 -9.08
C LYS A 104 -15.44 -11.29 -10.05
N THR A 105 -15.57 -12.04 -11.14
CA THR A 105 -16.62 -11.82 -12.14
C THR A 105 -18.01 -12.02 -11.55
N LEU A 106 -18.22 -13.09 -10.75
CA LEU A 106 -19.48 -13.30 -10.04
C LEU A 106 -19.79 -12.14 -9.09
N TYR A 107 -18.80 -11.71 -8.31
CA TYR A 107 -18.95 -10.61 -7.38
C TYR A 107 -19.34 -9.31 -8.10
N GLU A 108 -18.71 -8.99 -9.25
CA GLU A 108 -19.09 -7.84 -10.09
C GLU A 108 -20.54 -7.93 -10.61
N GLU A 109 -21.02 -9.11 -10.98
CA GLU A 109 -22.41 -9.29 -11.42
C GLU A 109 -23.42 -9.11 -10.27
N LEU A 110 -23.10 -9.63 -9.09
CA LEU A 110 -23.92 -9.40 -7.89
C LEU A 110 -24.00 -7.91 -7.55
N LEU A 111 -22.90 -7.17 -7.64
CA LEU A 111 -22.89 -5.72 -7.41
C LEU A 111 -23.76 -4.97 -8.43
N LYS A 112 -23.75 -5.37 -9.70
CA LYS A 112 -24.61 -4.77 -10.72
C LYS A 112 -26.09 -4.93 -10.35
N VAL A 113 -26.50 -6.14 -9.96
CA VAL A 113 -27.88 -6.39 -9.52
C VAL A 113 -28.28 -5.49 -8.36
N TYR A 114 -27.41 -5.35 -7.35
CA TYR A 114 -27.69 -4.50 -6.20
C TYR A 114 -27.76 -3.02 -6.56
N ASN A 115 -26.83 -2.53 -7.39
CA ASN A 115 -26.75 -1.13 -7.80
C ASN A 115 -27.91 -0.71 -8.71
N ASP A 116 -28.42 -1.62 -9.55
CA ASP A 116 -29.61 -1.37 -10.37
C ASP A 116 -30.85 -1.08 -9.50
N PHE A 117 -30.92 -1.68 -8.31
CA PHE A 117 -31.96 -1.41 -7.32
C PHE A 117 -31.66 -0.16 -6.48
N SER A 118 -30.46 -0.08 -5.91
CA SER A 118 -30.08 0.97 -4.97
C SER A 118 -29.23 2.04 -5.66
N LYS A 119 -29.90 2.99 -6.34
CA LYS A 119 -29.28 4.15 -7.02
C LYS A 119 -28.43 5.05 -6.10
N ASN A 120 -28.44 4.80 -4.78
CA ASN A 120 -27.74 5.57 -3.77
C ASN A 120 -26.40 4.98 -3.34
N VAL A 121 -26.00 3.82 -3.86
CA VAL A 121 -24.74 3.17 -3.49
C VAL A 121 -23.68 3.42 -4.58
N SER A 122 -23.56 4.68 -4.95
CA SER A 122 -22.67 5.18 -6.00
C SER A 122 -21.21 5.35 -5.56
N ASN A 123 -20.90 5.13 -4.27
CA ASN A 123 -19.58 5.38 -3.68
C ASN A 123 -18.94 4.16 -2.98
N ILE A 124 -19.28 2.92 -3.39
CA ILE A 124 -18.41 1.81 -3.01
C ILE A 124 -17.18 1.94 -3.90
N ASP A 125 -16.23 2.76 -3.44
CA ASP A 125 -14.89 2.76 -3.99
C ASP A 125 -14.45 1.31 -4.04
N PHE A 126 -14.27 0.84 -5.27
CA PHE A 126 -14.10 -0.55 -5.64
C PHE A 126 -12.98 -1.16 -4.78
N TYR A 127 -13.36 -1.83 -3.70
CA TYR A 127 -12.50 -2.80 -3.02
C TYR A 127 -11.87 -3.77 -4.05
N GLN A 128 -12.56 -3.94 -5.18
CA GLN A 128 -12.21 -4.69 -6.37
C GLN A 128 -10.99 -4.24 -7.18
N LYS A 129 -10.36 -3.08 -6.93
CA LYS A 129 -9.35 -2.63 -7.91
C LYS A 129 -8.10 -3.52 -7.93
N ASN A 130 -7.58 -4.06 -6.82
CA ASN A 130 -6.30 -4.79 -6.85
C ASN A 130 -6.07 -5.74 -5.66
N LYS A 131 -7.02 -6.62 -5.30
CA LYS A 131 -6.74 -7.64 -4.26
C LYS A 131 -6.17 -8.92 -4.90
N SER A 132 -4.99 -9.36 -4.46
CA SER A 132 -4.40 -10.63 -4.93
C SER A 132 -5.06 -11.84 -4.26
N ASP A 133 -4.93 -13.02 -4.88
CA ASP A 133 -5.30 -14.30 -4.28
C ASP A 133 -4.65 -14.46 -2.89
N ASP A 134 -3.40 -14.01 -2.74
CA ASP A 134 -2.65 -14.05 -1.47
C ASP A 134 -3.33 -13.22 -0.36
N GLU A 135 -3.86 -12.04 -0.68
CA GLU A 135 -4.57 -11.22 0.31
C GLU A 135 -5.88 -11.87 0.75
N LEU A 136 -6.58 -12.57 -0.14
CA LEU A 136 -7.78 -13.34 0.21
C LEU A 136 -7.46 -14.55 1.06
N GLU A 137 -6.38 -15.26 0.75
CA GLU A 137 -5.87 -16.36 1.57
C GLU A 137 -5.49 -15.87 2.97
N ASN A 138 -4.83 -14.72 3.07
CA ASN A 138 -4.50 -14.10 4.36
C ASN A 138 -5.76 -13.74 5.16
N LEU A 139 -6.79 -13.18 4.52
CA LEU A 139 -8.07 -12.88 5.18
C LEU A 139 -8.74 -14.15 5.71
N LYS A 140 -8.73 -15.22 4.91
CA LYS A 140 -9.25 -16.54 5.30
C LYS A 140 -8.51 -17.09 6.49
N ASP A 141 -7.19 -17.10 6.44
CA ASP A 141 -6.37 -17.60 7.52
C ASP A 141 -6.54 -16.79 8.81
N ILE A 142 -6.62 -15.46 8.73
CA ILE A 142 -6.87 -14.61 9.90
C ILE A 142 -8.22 -14.93 10.55
N TYR A 143 -9.27 -15.06 9.72
CA TYR A 143 -10.59 -15.40 10.24
C TYR A 143 -10.61 -16.80 10.86
N ASP A 144 -10.05 -17.81 10.18
CA ASP A 144 -10.00 -19.19 10.66
C ASP A 144 -9.16 -19.30 11.94
N LEU A 145 -8.06 -18.53 12.03
CA LEU A 145 -7.24 -18.40 13.23
C LEU A 145 -8.05 -17.81 14.39
N ASN A 146 -8.84 -16.75 14.16
CA ASN A 146 -9.69 -16.14 15.18
C ASN A 146 -10.70 -17.15 15.74
N ILE A 147 -11.42 -17.85 14.86
CA ILE A 147 -12.44 -18.83 15.24
C ILE A 147 -11.81 -19.98 16.04
N LYS A 148 -10.68 -20.52 15.60
CA LYS A 148 -10.00 -21.61 16.32
C LYS A 148 -9.40 -21.16 17.65
N LEU A 149 -8.88 -19.93 17.74
CA LEU A 149 -8.40 -19.40 19.02
C LEU A 149 -9.54 -19.23 20.03
N GLN A 150 -10.69 -18.70 19.60
CA GLN A 150 -11.88 -18.60 20.46
C GLN A 150 -12.35 -19.98 20.92
N SER A 151 -12.25 -21.00 20.08
CA SER A 151 -12.67 -22.35 20.44
C SER A 151 -11.75 -23.03 21.45
N ILE A 152 -10.46 -22.68 21.47
CA ILE A 152 -9.49 -23.08 22.52
C ILE A 152 -9.80 -22.34 23.84
N GLN A 153 -10.14 -21.05 23.78
CA GLN A 153 -10.46 -20.24 24.96
C GLN A 153 -11.75 -20.70 25.64
N ASN A 154 -12.79 -21.00 24.86
CA ASN A 154 -14.13 -21.29 25.37
C ASN A 154 -14.43 -22.78 25.57
N THR A 155 -13.46 -23.69 25.32
CA THR A 155 -13.57 -25.16 25.43
C THR A 155 -14.70 -25.84 24.63
N SER A 156 -15.45 -25.10 23.82
CA SER A 156 -16.65 -25.58 23.12
C SER A 156 -16.36 -26.57 21.98
N TYR A 157 -15.19 -26.46 21.34
CA TYR A 157 -14.74 -27.35 20.26
C TYR A 157 -13.44 -28.07 20.59
N CYS A 158 -12.58 -27.44 21.39
CA CYS A 158 -11.31 -27.99 21.83
C CYS A 158 -11.42 -28.40 23.29
N ASN A 159 -11.89 -29.63 23.53
CA ASN A 159 -11.84 -30.24 24.86
C ASN A 159 -10.38 -30.34 25.33
N ILE A 160 -10.17 -30.39 26.64
CA ILE A 160 -8.87 -30.49 27.32
C ILE A 160 -7.98 -31.58 26.68
N ASN A 161 -8.56 -32.72 26.30
CA ASN A 161 -7.84 -33.84 25.70
C ASN A 161 -7.27 -33.56 24.29
N ASN A 162 -7.87 -32.63 23.54
CA ASN A 162 -7.48 -32.29 22.16
C ASN A 162 -6.92 -30.86 22.05
N ARG A 163 -6.61 -30.23 23.20
CA ARG A 163 -6.16 -28.84 23.26
C ARG A 163 -4.86 -28.63 22.48
N CYS A 164 -3.94 -29.58 22.54
CA CYS A 164 -2.69 -29.52 21.78
C CYS A 164 -2.90 -29.67 20.28
N ASP A 165 -3.79 -30.56 19.82
CA ASP A 165 -4.10 -30.70 18.40
C ASP A 165 -4.71 -29.42 17.82
N CYS A 166 -5.62 -28.79 18.57
CA CYS A 166 -6.21 -27.51 18.19
C CYS A 166 -5.14 -26.42 18.11
N ALA A 167 -4.29 -26.33 19.13
CA ALA A 167 -3.25 -25.33 19.17
C ALA A 167 -2.19 -25.56 18.07
N GLU A 168 -1.90 -26.80 17.69
CA GLU A 168 -1.05 -27.14 16.54
C GLU A 168 -1.68 -26.65 15.22
N GLN A 169 -2.99 -26.86 15.03
CA GLN A 169 -3.69 -26.33 13.85
C GLN A 169 -3.66 -24.81 13.80
N CYS A 170 -3.86 -24.13 14.92
CA CYS A 170 -3.74 -22.67 15.00
C CYS A 170 -2.31 -22.23 14.67
N ALA A 171 -1.29 -22.92 15.19
CA ALA A 171 0.11 -22.61 14.90
C ALA A 171 0.47 -22.82 13.42
N LYS A 172 -0.10 -23.84 12.75
CA LYS A 172 0.06 -24.04 11.30
C LYS A 172 -0.48 -22.86 10.49
N ILE A 173 -1.65 -22.34 10.86
CA ILE A 173 -2.24 -21.16 10.21
C ILE A 173 -1.39 -19.91 10.49
N TYR A 174 -0.99 -19.71 11.74
CA TYR A 174 -0.12 -18.60 12.13
C TYR A 174 1.20 -18.60 11.33
N ASN A 175 1.82 -19.77 11.13
CA ASN A 175 3.04 -19.89 10.35
C ASN A 175 2.85 -19.54 8.87
N ARG A 176 1.74 -19.95 8.25
CA ARG A 176 1.41 -19.54 6.87
C ARG A 176 1.31 -18.03 6.74
N LEU A 177 0.58 -17.38 7.66
CA LEU A 177 0.47 -15.93 7.71
C LEU A 177 1.83 -15.26 7.98
N LYS A 178 2.66 -15.82 8.87
CA LYS A 178 4.03 -15.36 9.13
C LYS A 178 4.88 -15.39 7.86
N SER A 179 4.84 -16.50 7.12
CA SER A 179 5.55 -16.64 5.85
C SER A 179 5.08 -15.61 4.82
N ALA A 180 3.77 -15.40 4.69
CA ALA A 180 3.20 -14.38 3.79
C ALA A 180 3.60 -12.96 4.20
N CYS A 181 3.62 -12.67 5.50
CA CYS A 181 4.09 -11.39 6.02
C CYS A 181 5.57 -11.16 5.73
N ILE A 182 6.42 -12.20 5.73
CA ILE A 182 7.85 -12.06 5.47
C ILE A 182 8.12 -11.90 3.96
N SER A 183 7.42 -12.65 3.10
CA SER A 183 7.66 -12.63 1.64
C SER A 183 7.27 -11.30 1.00
N HIS A 184 6.20 -10.66 1.47
CA HIS A 184 5.64 -9.43 0.89
C HIS A 184 5.35 -8.36 1.95
N TYR A 185 6.30 -8.13 2.88
CA TYR A 185 6.19 -7.23 4.03
C TYR A 185 4.94 -6.33 4.05
N ASP A 186 3.90 -6.82 4.72
CA ASP A 186 2.63 -6.13 4.92
C ASP A 186 2.57 -5.68 6.39
N HIS A 187 2.73 -4.37 6.61
CA HIS A 187 2.74 -3.80 7.96
C HIS A 187 1.44 -4.10 8.73
N ASN A 188 0.30 -4.09 8.04
CA ASN A 188 -0.99 -4.35 8.69
C ASN A 188 -1.11 -5.81 9.11
N LEU A 189 -0.67 -6.73 8.25
CA LEU A 189 -0.60 -8.16 8.57
C LEU A 189 0.35 -8.40 9.75
N HIS A 190 1.51 -7.74 9.77
CA HIS A 190 2.47 -7.83 10.88
C HIS A 190 1.86 -7.43 12.22
N ASN A 191 1.18 -6.28 12.25
CA ASN A 191 0.51 -5.79 13.46
C ASN A 191 -0.57 -6.75 13.98
N VAL A 192 -1.29 -7.41 13.06
CA VAL A 192 -2.30 -8.41 13.42
C VAL A 192 -1.64 -9.68 13.95
N LEU A 193 -0.52 -10.12 13.36
CA LEU A 193 0.23 -11.28 13.84
C LEU A 193 0.82 -11.07 15.23
N ASP A 194 1.29 -9.86 15.55
CA ASP A 194 1.77 -9.53 16.90
C ASP A 194 0.65 -9.63 17.95
N LYS A 195 -0.57 -9.18 17.60
CA LYS A 195 -1.74 -9.33 18.49
C LYS A 195 -2.07 -10.80 18.72
N TYR A 196 -2.06 -11.63 17.66
CA TYR A 196 -2.31 -13.06 17.79
C TYR A 196 -1.25 -13.77 18.61
N ARG A 197 0.02 -13.41 18.42
CA ARG A 197 1.13 -13.94 19.22
C ARG A 197 0.88 -13.76 20.71
N ASN A 198 0.48 -12.56 21.13
CA ASN A 198 0.18 -12.31 22.54
C ASN A 198 -0.99 -13.17 23.03
N LYS A 199 -2.08 -13.28 22.25
CA LYS A 199 -3.20 -14.18 22.58
C LYS A 199 -2.75 -15.63 22.78
N PHE A 200 -1.81 -16.12 21.97
CA PHE A 200 -1.28 -17.47 22.14
C PHE A 200 -0.43 -17.64 23.40
N ILE A 201 0.38 -16.64 23.75
CA ILE A 201 1.17 -16.65 24.99
C ILE A 201 0.23 -16.72 26.20
N ASP A 202 -0.87 -15.95 26.15
CA ASP A 202 -1.89 -15.91 27.20
C ASP A 202 -2.69 -17.23 27.34
N LEU A 203 -2.64 -18.13 26.35
CA LEU A 203 -3.30 -19.44 26.43
C LEU A 203 -2.58 -20.44 27.35
N GLU A 204 -1.41 -20.08 27.89
CA GLU A 204 -0.58 -20.87 28.82
C GLU A 204 -0.33 -22.32 28.35
N LEU A 205 -0.15 -22.51 27.03
CA LEU A 205 0.04 -23.83 26.41
C LEU A 205 1.36 -24.53 26.78
N ASN A 206 2.26 -23.82 27.46
CA ASN A 206 3.66 -24.17 27.70
C ASN A 206 3.86 -25.38 28.63
N SER A 207 2.87 -25.76 29.44
CA SER A 207 2.98 -26.91 30.36
C SER A 207 2.44 -28.22 29.77
N THR A 208 1.74 -28.16 28.63
CA THR A 208 0.99 -29.31 28.08
C THR A 208 1.34 -29.66 26.63
N CYS A 209 1.87 -28.73 25.83
CA CYS A 209 2.09 -28.94 24.40
C CYS A 209 3.53 -28.58 23.99
N ASP A 210 4.44 -29.55 24.10
CA ASP A 210 5.90 -29.36 24.01
C ASP A 210 6.45 -28.77 22.69
N ASN A 211 5.63 -28.64 21.63
CA ASN A 211 6.10 -28.24 20.30
C ASN A 211 5.45 -26.96 19.71
N ILE A 212 4.62 -26.25 20.47
CA ILE A 212 3.87 -25.09 19.92
C ILE A 212 4.63 -23.77 20.13
N LEU A 213 5.38 -23.65 21.22
CA LEU A 213 6.09 -22.42 21.58
C LEU A 213 7.09 -21.98 20.49
N HIS A 214 7.81 -22.93 19.88
CA HIS A 214 8.78 -22.67 18.80
C HIS A 214 8.16 -22.00 17.56
N LEU A 215 6.87 -22.21 17.30
CA LEU A 215 6.15 -21.64 16.16
C LEU A 215 5.68 -20.20 16.42
N ILE A 216 5.69 -19.77 17.69
CA ILE A 216 5.13 -18.50 18.19
C ILE A 216 6.24 -17.56 18.72
N LEU A 217 7.49 -18.04 18.72
CA LEU A 217 8.69 -17.29 19.11
C LEU A 217 8.94 -16.07 18.20
N PRO A 218 9.59 -15.03 18.74
CA PRO A 218 9.52 -13.68 18.19
C PRO A 218 10.12 -13.58 16.78
N LEU A 219 9.47 -12.75 15.96
CA LEU A 219 9.95 -12.31 14.63
C LEU A 219 11.38 -11.73 14.68
N SER A 220 11.84 -11.29 15.86
CA SER A 220 13.15 -10.66 16.07
C SER A 220 14.37 -11.46 15.66
N GLN A 221 14.30 -12.80 15.58
CA GLN A 221 15.41 -13.59 15.04
C GLN A 221 15.49 -13.56 13.51
N ASP A 222 14.35 -13.40 12.83
CA ASP A 222 14.26 -13.22 11.37
C ASP A 222 14.44 -11.75 10.95
N ASN A 223 14.25 -10.80 11.89
CA ASN A 223 14.40 -9.36 11.66
C ASN A 223 15.80 -8.94 11.23
N LYS A 224 16.85 -9.73 11.52
CA LYS A 224 18.20 -9.45 11.00
C LYS A 224 18.26 -9.60 9.48
N GLN A 225 17.39 -10.44 8.90
CA GLN A 225 17.23 -10.65 7.46
C GLN A 225 16.20 -9.67 6.86
N MET A 226 15.16 -9.31 7.62
CA MET A 226 14.14 -8.35 7.16
C MET A 226 14.59 -6.88 7.18
N ILE A 227 15.51 -6.48 8.07
CA ILE A 227 16.20 -5.17 8.00
C ILE A 227 17.00 -5.03 6.68
N ILE A 228 17.39 -6.15 6.07
CA ILE A 228 18.11 -6.18 4.80
C ILE A 228 17.13 -6.13 3.61
N SER A 229 15.99 -6.84 3.66
CA SER A 229 15.01 -6.88 2.56
C SER A 229 14.01 -5.71 2.50
N SER A 230 13.68 -5.09 3.63
CA SER A 230 12.82 -3.87 3.66
C SER A 230 13.54 -2.61 3.19
N LYS A 231 14.86 -2.69 2.94
CA LYS A 231 15.61 -1.71 2.13
C LYS A 231 15.47 -2.01 0.63
N SER A 232 14.27 -2.32 0.13
CA SER A 232 13.98 -2.28 -1.31
C SER A 232 13.48 -0.90 -1.79
N SER A 233 13.62 0.14 -0.96
CA SER A 233 13.62 1.54 -1.38
C SER A 233 15.04 2.15 -1.32
N ILE A 234 16.04 1.52 -1.94
CA ILE A 234 17.37 2.12 -2.17
C ILE A 234 17.32 3.16 -3.31
N VAL A 235 16.38 4.11 -3.21
CA VAL A 235 16.52 5.42 -3.87
C VAL A 235 16.91 6.48 -2.85
N PHE A 236 16.72 6.25 -1.54
CA PHE A 236 17.09 7.22 -0.50
C PHE A 236 18.14 6.68 0.49
N PRO A 237 19.37 6.46 0.01
CA PRO A 237 20.53 7.03 0.72
C PRO A 237 21.50 7.78 -0.21
N ARG A 238 21.21 7.87 -1.53
CA ARG A 238 22.05 8.61 -2.50
C ARG A 238 21.50 9.97 -2.90
N THR A 239 20.22 10.23 -2.68
CA THR A 239 19.59 11.52 -2.97
C THR A 239 19.90 12.57 -1.91
N ILE A 240 19.98 12.20 -0.62
CA ILE A 240 20.30 13.15 0.47
C ILE A 240 21.62 13.91 0.21
N PRO A 241 22.76 13.26 -0.09
CA PRO A 241 23.99 14.00 -0.36
C PRO A 241 23.87 14.87 -1.61
N ILE A 242 23.17 14.43 -2.66
CA ILE A 242 22.97 15.21 -3.87
C ILE A 242 22.10 16.45 -3.60
N PHE A 243 20.99 16.31 -2.87
CA PHE A 243 20.12 17.42 -2.50
C PHE A 243 20.83 18.40 -1.56
N VAL A 244 21.60 17.91 -0.57
CA VAL A 244 22.40 18.77 0.31
C VAL A 244 23.48 19.52 -0.48
N MET A 245 24.17 18.87 -1.41
CA MET A 245 25.16 19.53 -2.28
C MET A 245 24.51 20.55 -3.20
N LEU A 246 23.35 20.26 -3.80
CA LEU A 246 22.59 21.20 -4.63
C LEU A 246 22.11 22.42 -3.84
N ILE A 247 21.60 22.20 -2.62
CA ILE A 247 21.16 23.25 -1.72
C ILE A 247 22.36 24.14 -1.33
N LEU A 248 23.50 23.55 -0.97
CA LEU A 248 24.70 24.30 -0.62
C LEU A 248 25.23 25.11 -1.82
N SER A 249 25.28 24.52 -3.02
CA SER A 249 25.66 25.23 -4.25
C SER A 249 24.70 26.38 -4.57
N PHE A 250 23.40 26.18 -4.37
CA PHE A 250 22.39 27.22 -4.58
C PHE A 250 22.54 28.37 -3.56
N PHE A 251 22.77 28.07 -2.29
CA PHE A 251 23.05 29.08 -1.28
C PHE A 251 24.33 29.86 -1.59
N LEU A 252 25.40 29.18 -2.01
CA LEU A 252 26.64 29.85 -2.45
C LEU A 252 26.40 30.77 -3.65
N PHE A 253 25.57 30.35 -4.62
CA PHE A 253 25.20 31.17 -5.76
C PHE A 253 24.41 32.42 -5.34
N LEU A 254 23.45 32.28 -4.42
CA LEU A 254 22.70 33.41 -3.88
C LEU A 254 23.61 34.36 -3.11
N VAL A 255 24.47 33.86 -2.22
CA VAL A 255 25.45 34.69 -1.51
C VAL A 255 26.40 35.38 -2.49
N TYR A 256 26.92 34.68 -3.50
CA TYR A 256 27.78 35.31 -4.51
C TYR A 256 27.07 36.42 -5.29
N LYS A 257 25.80 36.20 -5.68
CA LYS A 257 25.01 37.17 -6.46
C LYS A 257 24.54 38.36 -5.63
N PHE A 258 24.22 38.15 -4.35
CA PHE A 258 23.55 39.13 -3.49
C PHE A 258 24.41 39.66 -2.33
N SER A 259 25.63 39.14 -2.14
CA SER A 259 26.62 39.71 -1.20
C SER A 259 27.39 40.87 -1.86
N PRO A 260 27.75 41.93 -1.12
CA PRO A 260 28.50 43.09 -1.63
C PRO A 260 29.84 42.74 -2.32
N TYR A 261 30.36 41.52 -2.16
CA TYR A 261 31.53 41.03 -2.92
C TYR A 261 31.25 40.82 -4.43
N GLY A 262 30.01 40.49 -4.82
CA GLY A 262 29.63 40.36 -6.24
C GLY A 262 29.61 41.71 -6.98
N LEU A 263 29.23 42.79 -6.27
CA LEU A 263 29.35 44.16 -6.76
C LEU A 263 30.82 44.59 -6.85
N TRP A 264 31.65 44.24 -5.86
CA TRP A 264 33.08 44.54 -5.87
C TRP A 264 33.82 43.85 -7.02
N MET A 265 33.50 42.57 -7.31
CA MET A 265 34.07 41.84 -8.45
C MET A 265 33.61 42.44 -9.80
N LYS A 266 32.34 42.85 -9.94
CA LYS A 266 31.87 43.57 -11.14
C LYS A 266 32.60 44.89 -11.35
N HIS A 267 32.84 45.65 -10.28
CA HIS A 267 33.63 46.88 -10.35
C HIS A 267 35.09 46.60 -10.73
N LYS A 268 35.70 45.53 -10.18
CA LYS A 268 37.08 45.12 -10.50
C LYS A 268 37.20 44.66 -11.96
N ILE A 269 36.26 43.87 -12.46
CA ILE A 269 36.20 43.44 -13.88
C ILE A 269 35.98 44.64 -14.81
N LYS A 270 35.10 45.58 -14.45
CA LYS A 270 34.88 46.82 -15.22
C LYS A 270 36.13 47.71 -15.22
N SER A 271 36.86 47.77 -14.11
CA SER A 271 38.13 48.50 -14.00
C SER A 271 39.24 47.87 -14.84
N ILE A 272 39.33 46.53 -14.90
CA ILE A 272 40.27 45.81 -15.77
C ILE A 272 39.92 46.03 -17.25
N LYS A 273 38.63 45.94 -17.62
CA LYS A 273 38.18 46.16 -19.01
C LYS A 273 38.40 47.61 -19.48
N LYS A 274 38.22 48.60 -18.59
CA LYS A 274 38.54 50.00 -18.89
C LYS A 274 40.04 50.23 -19.07
N LYS A 275 40.89 49.52 -18.31
CA LYS A 275 42.34 49.59 -18.46
C LYS A 275 42.80 48.98 -19.79
N GLY A 276 42.28 47.80 -20.17
CA GLY A 276 42.56 47.18 -21.48
C GLY A 276 42.11 48.04 -22.66
N ASN A 277 40.92 48.65 -22.61
CA ASN A 277 40.48 49.56 -23.68
C ASN A 277 41.35 50.82 -23.80
N ASN A 278 41.85 51.36 -22.68
CA ASN A 278 42.81 52.48 -22.71
C ASN A 278 44.17 52.05 -23.28
N ASP A 279 44.64 50.84 -22.97
CA ASP A 279 45.89 50.32 -23.50
C ASP A 279 45.78 50.02 -25.02
N ASP A 280 44.63 49.54 -25.49
CA ASP A 280 44.33 49.36 -26.93
C ASP A 280 44.19 50.71 -27.67
N GLU A 281 43.63 51.73 -27.01
CA GLU A 281 43.53 53.09 -27.55
C GLU A 281 44.91 53.76 -27.62
N ILE A 282 45.73 53.61 -26.57
CA ILE A 282 47.13 54.07 -26.57
C ILE A 282 47.95 53.31 -27.62
N SER A 283 47.79 51.99 -27.75
CA SER A 283 48.44 51.18 -28.78
C SER A 283 48.07 51.66 -30.18
N LYS A 284 46.78 51.93 -30.45
CA LYS A 284 46.35 52.48 -31.74
C LYS A 284 46.90 53.88 -32.00
N ILE A 285 46.95 54.74 -30.98
CA ILE A 285 47.54 56.09 -31.12
C ILE A 285 49.04 56.01 -31.40
N MET A 286 49.77 55.10 -30.74
CA MET A 286 51.19 54.84 -31.03
C MET A 286 51.40 54.32 -32.45
N GLU A 287 50.58 53.36 -32.91
CA GLU A 287 50.64 52.79 -34.26
C GLU A 287 50.33 53.86 -35.33
N PHE A 288 49.38 54.76 -35.08
CA PHE A 288 49.13 55.92 -35.96
C PHE A 288 50.28 56.94 -35.96
N SER A 289 51.00 57.12 -34.84
CA SER A 289 52.17 58.02 -34.77
C SER A 289 53.40 57.45 -35.49
N GLU A 290 53.57 56.13 -35.47
CA GLU A 290 54.64 55.44 -36.21
C GLU A 290 54.37 55.45 -37.72
N ILE A 291 53.13 55.23 -38.14
CA ILE A 291 52.71 55.32 -39.56
C ILE A 291 52.84 56.76 -40.10
N TYR A 292 52.63 57.79 -39.27
CA TYR A 292 52.82 59.20 -39.68
C TYR A 292 54.30 59.59 -39.76
N ASN A 293 55.17 59.03 -38.90
CA ASN A 293 56.61 59.26 -38.93
C ASN A 293 57.30 58.56 -40.13
N ASP A 294 56.80 57.40 -40.57
CA ASP A 294 57.35 56.69 -41.75
C ASP A 294 56.91 57.28 -43.10
N LEU A 295 55.92 58.19 -43.12
CA LEU A 295 55.43 58.83 -44.35
C LEU A 295 55.97 60.26 -44.59
N SER A 296 56.83 60.81 -43.72
CA SER A 296 57.34 62.19 -43.84
C SER A 296 58.84 62.36 -44.08
N MET A 297 59.61 61.29 -44.35
CA MET A 297 61.06 61.44 -44.51
C MET A 297 61.61 60.73 -45.74
N ASN A 298 61.12 61.18 -46.91
CA ASN A 298 61.87 61.07 -48.15
C ASN A 298 61.90 62.43 -48.85
N SER A 299 62.78 63.32 -48.38
CA SER A 299 63.41 64.32 -49.24
C SER A 299 64.86 64.55 -48.83
N ASN A 300 65.73 64.03 -49.68
CA ASN A 300 66.91 64.67 -50.24
C ASN A 300 67.97 65.30 -49.32
N TYR A 301 69.08 64.55 -49.23
CA TYR A 301 70.41 64.90 -49.72
C TYR A 301 71.13 66.19 -49.27
N ASN A 302 72.40 65.95 -48.92
CA ASN A 302 73.62 66.74 -49.14
C ASN A 302 74.05 67.80 -48.12
N LEU A 303 75.26 67.62 -47.59
CA LEU A 303 76.52 68.34 -47.94
C LEU A 303 77.61 67.79 -47.00
N SER A 304 78.64 67.04 -47.42
CA SER A 304 79.80 67.39 -48.27
C SER A 304 80.55 68.61 -47.72
N PHE A 305 81.86 68.62 -47.46
CA PHE A 305 82.99 67.88 -48.00
C PHE A 305 84.11 67.84 -46.95
#